data_AF-A0A940HZG0-F1
#
_entry.id   AF-A0A940HZG0-F1
#
_cell.length_a   1.000
_cell.length_b   1.000
_cell.length_c   1.000
_cell.angle_alpha   90.00
_cell.angle_beta   90.00
_cell.angle_gamma   90.00
#
_symmetry.space_group_name_H-M   'P 1'
#
loop_
_entity.id
_entity.type
_entity.pdbx_description
1 polymer ?
#
loop_
_entity_poly.entity_id
_entity_poly.type
_entity_poly.pdbx_seq_one_letter_code
_entity_poly.pdbx_strand_id
1 'polypeptide(L)'
;MQFGLEQMLNMVLEGMNSDLTTDELCQKYGIKRQTYYKWRKKLIRAGLDLLQAQMTQKQGQADHLLLELKDHNKRLQQKINRLEQAKAMWELRYKWLWWRLERINDPALRELLQQLKRQLPSEVRVTDNYNIK
;
A
#
# COMPACT_ATOMS: atom_id res chain seq x y z
N MET A 1 -16.35 -47.44 7.40
CA MET A 1 -15.39 -46.65 8.18
C MET A 1 -14.98 -45.45 7.33
N GLN A 2 -15.32 -44.23 7.75
CA GLN A 2 -14.85 -43.01 7.08
C GLN A 2 -13.52 -42.61 7.71
N PHE A 3 -12.47 -42.51 6.91
CA PHE A 3 -11.20 -41.94 7.35
C PHE A 3 -11.32 -40.41 7.38
N GLY A 4 -10.82 -39.79 8.44
CA GLY A 4 -10.71 -38.33 8.52
C GLY A 4 -9.75 -37.80 7.45
N LEU A 5 -9.94 -36.54 7.02
CA LEU A 5 -9.10 -35.91 6.00
C LEU A 5 -7.62 -35.88 6.40
N GLU A 6 -7.33 -35.63 7.67
CA GLU A 6 -5.98 -35.59 8.25
C GLU A 6 -5.30 -36.97 8.24
N GLN A 7 -6.03 -38.02 8.62
CA GLN A 7 -5.53 -39.40 8.54
C GLN A 7 -5.26 -39.82 7.09
N MET A 8 -6.16 -39.46 6.18
CA MET A 8 -5.99 -39.69 4.75
C MET A 8 -4.78 -38.95 4.18
N LEU A 9 -4.53 -37.72 4.65
CA LEU A 9 -3.37 -36.93 4.27
C LEU A 9 -2.07 -37.56 4.80
N ASN A 10 -2.01 -37.94 6.07
CA ASN A 10 -0.83 -38.58 6.66
C ASN A 10 -0.49 -39.89 5.94
N MET A 11 -1.48 -40.73 5.63
CA MET A 11 -1.28 -41.96 4.84
C MET A 11 -0.72 -41.66 3.44
N VAL A 12 -1.26 -40.66 2.76
CA VAL A 12 -0.80 -40.29 1.41
C VAL A 12 0.62 -39.71 1.46
N LEU A 13 0.94 -38.86 2.44
CA LEU A 13 2.26 -38.28 2.63
C LEU A 13 3.31 -39.33 2.99
N GLU A 14 2.98 -40.26 3.89
CA GLU A 14 3.87 -41.37 4.23
C GLU A 14 4.15 -42.26 3.02
N GLY A 15 3.12 -42.56 2.20
CA GLY A 15 3.31 -43.27 0.94
C GLY A 15 4.05 -42.50 -0.16
N MET A 16 4.25 -41.19 0.00
CA MET A 16 5.06 -40.37 -0.92
C MET A 16 6.50 -40.19 -0.43
N ASN A 17 6.74 -40.26 0.88
CA ASN A 17 8.02 -40.00 1.51
C ASN A 17 8.81 -41.27 1.91
N SER A 18 8.17 -42.45 1.95
CA SER A 18 8.81 -43.68 2.41
C SER A 18 9.40 -44.51 1.25
N ASP A 19 10.49 -45.23 1.55
CA ASP A 19 11.03 -46.31 0.70
C ASP A 19 10.12 -47.56 0.68
N LEU A 20 9.00 -47.54 1.42
CA LEU A 20 8.01 -48.60 1.47
C LEU A 20 7.24 -48.68 0.15
N THR A 21 7.02 -49.90 -0.32
CA THR A 21 6.18 -50.12 -1.49
C THR A 21 4.72 -49.78 -1.18
N THR A 22 3.95 -49.39 -2.20
CA THR A 22 2.52 -49.09 -2.03
C THR A 22 1.74 -50.27 -1.43
N ASP A 23 2.25 -51.49 -1.58
CA ASP A 23 1.72 -52.71 -0.96
C ASP A 23 1.87 -52.75 0.54
N GLU A 24 3.08 -52.52 1.04
CA GLU A 24 3.38 -52.52 2.47
C GLU A 24 2.61 -51.41 3.17
N LEU A 25 2.49 -50.24 2.52
CA LEU A 25 1.65 -49.14 3.00
C LEU A 25 0.17 -49.54 3.07
N CYS A 26 -0.35 -50.18 2.03
CA CYS A 26 -1.75 -50.62 1.99
C CYS A 26 -2.05 -51.71 3.03
N GLN A 27 -1.11 -52.63 3.30
CA GLN A 27 -1.22 -53.64 4.35
C GLN A 27 -1.19 -53.01 5.74
N LYS A 28 -0.25 -52.09 6.00
CA LYS A 28 -0.12 -51.37 7.28
C LYS A 28 -1.40 -50.64 7.68
N TYR A 29 -2.06 -50.03 6.70
CA TYR A 29 -3.27 -49.23 6.92
C TYR A 29 -4.59 -49.98 6.64
N GLY A 30 -4.53 -51.24 6.21
CA GLY A 30 -5.72 -52.05 5.91
C GLY A 30 -6.56 -51.50 4.74
N ILE A 31 -5.93 -50.83 3.77
CA ILE A 31 -6.60 -50.20 2.62
C ILE A 31 -6.28 -50.90 1.31
N LYS A 32 -7.19 -50.80 0.33
CA LYS A 32 -6.92 -51.27 -1.04
C LYS A 32 -6.05 -50.26 -1.79
N ARG A 33 -5.13 -50.71 -2.64
CA ARG A 33 -4.30 -49.82 -3.50
C ARG A 33 -5.13 -48.82 -4.29
N GLN A 34 -6.27 -49.25 -4.85
CA GLN A 34 -7.18 -48.38 -5.59
C GLN A 34 -7.66 -47.18 -4.75
N THR A 35 -7.94 -47.42 -3.46
CA THR A 35 -8.36 -46.39 -2.51
C THR A 35 -7.23 -45.39 -2.25
N TYR A 36 -6.00 -45.88 -2.02
CA TYR A 36 -4.81 -45.05 -1.84
C TYR A 36 -4.58 -44.12 -3.05
N TYR A 37 -4.55 -44.67 -4.27
CA TYR A 37 -4.33 -43.87 -5.47
C TYR A 37 -5.45 -42.86 -5.73
N LYS A 38 -6.70 -43.23 -5.44
CA LYS A 38 -7.84 -42.31 -5.52
C LYS A 38 -7.70 -41.14 -4.55
N TRP A 39 -7.30 -41.41 -3.31
CA TRP A 39 -7.07 -40.38 -2.30
C TRP A 39 -5.89 -39.48 -2.64
N ARG A 40 -4.75 -40.07 -3.03
CA ARG A 40 -3.56 -39.34 -3.46
C ARG A 40 -3.89 -38.39 -4.61
N LYS A 41 -4.55 -38.87 -5.65
CA LYS A 41 -4.96 -38.03 -6.80
C LYS A 41 -5.90 -36.91 -6.38
N LYS A 42 -6.88 -37.19 -5.52
CA LYS A 42 -7.85 -36.20 -5.06
C LYS A 42 -7.20 -35.12 -4.19
N LEU A 43 -6.31 -35.51 -3.27
CA LEU A 43 -5.63 -34.60 -2.35
C LEU A 43 -4.63 -33.70 -3.09
N ILE A 44 -3.82 -34.27 -3.99
CA ILE A 44 -2.86 -33.48 -4.78
C ILE A 44 -3.61 -32.46 -5.64
N ARG A 45 -4.69 -32.87 -6.30
CA ARG A 45 -5.48 -31.97 -7.15
C ARG A 45 -6.14 -30.85 -6.33
N ALA A 46 -6.79 -31.20 -5.22
CA ALA A 46 -7.39 -30.21 -4.33
C ALA A 46 -6.35 -29.25 -3.72
N GLY A 47 -5.15 -29.75 -3.39
CA GLY A 47 -4.05 -28.92 -2.89
C GLY A 47 -3.54 -27.94 -3.95
N LEU A 48 -3.36 -28.39 -5.19
CA LEU A 48 -2.98 -27.53 -6.32
C LEU A 48 -4.04 -26.46 -6.61
N ASP A 49 -5.32 -26.84 -6.67
CA ASP A 49 -6.42 -25.92 -6.92
C ASP A 49 -6.52 -24.85 -5.82
N LEU A 50 -6.35 -25.24 -4.55
CA LEU A 50 -6.33 -24.32 -3.40
C LEU A 50 -5.16 -23.34 -3.48
N LEU A 51 -3.94 -23.84 -3.77
CA LEU A 51 -2.76 -23.00 -3.89
C LEU A 51 -2.90 -22.00 -5.04
N GLN A 52 -3.44 -22.44 -6.18
CA GLN A 52 -3.74 -21.54 -7.30
C GLN A 52 -4.78 -20.48 -6.92
N ALA A 53 -5.86 -20.86 -6.26
CA ALA A 53 -6.88 -19.93 -5.80
C ALA A 53 -6.35 -18.92 -4.78
N GLN A 54 -5.47 -19.35 -3.86
CA GLN A 54 -4.83 -18.45 -2.90
C GLN A 54 -3.86 -17.48 -3.59
N MET A 55 -3.09 -17.94 -4.58
CA MET A 55 -2.18 -17.11 -5.36
C MET A 55 -2.96 -16.02 -6.13
N THR A 56 -4.04 -16.39 -6.81
CA THR A 56 -4.86 -15.44 -7.58
C THR A 56 -5.59 -14.46 -6.67
N GLN A 57 -6.12 -14.90 -5.52
CA GLN A 57 -6.76 -14.02 -4.54
C GLN A 57 -5.77 -12.99 -3.96
N LYS A 58 -4.56 -13.44 -3.58
CA LYS A 58 -3.51 -12.54 -3.07
C LYS A 58 -3.07 -11.53 -4.11
N GLN A 59 -2.93 -11.95 -5.36
CA GLN A 59 -2.61 -11.04 -6.47
C GLN A 59 -3.71 -9.99 -6.65
N GLY A 60 -4.98 -10.39 -6.70
CA GLY A 60 -6.10 -9.44 -6.83
C GLY A 60 -6.19 -8.44 -5.67
N GLN A 61 -5.91 -8.87 -4.44
CA GLN A 61 -5.83 -7.97 -3.27
C GLN A 61 -4.68 -6.98 -3.38
N ALA A 62 -3.49 -7.44 -3.80
CA ALA A 62 -2.34 -6.57 -4.02
C ALA A 62 -2.61 -5.53 -5.12
N ASP A 63 -3.23 -5.94 -6.23
CA ASP A 63 -3.58 -5.05 -7.34
C ASP A 63 -4.59 -3.97 -6.92
N HIS A 64 -5.60 -4.33 -6.12
CA HIS A 64 -6.56 -3.38 -5.57
C HIS A 64 -5.89 -2.34 -4.66
N LEU A 65 -5.06 -2.79 -3.71
CA LEU A 65 -4.33 -1.91 -2.80
C LEU A 65 -3.38 -0.98 -3.57
N LEU A 66 -2.70 -1.48 -4.61
CA LEU A 66 -1.86 -0.67 -5.48
C LEU A 66 -2.65 0.42 -6.21
N LEU A 67 -3.87 0.11 -6.67
CA LEU A 67 -4.74 1.07 -7.33
C LEU A 67 -5.21 2.18 -6.37
N GLU A 68 -5.64 1.81 -5.16
CA GLU A 68 -6.03 2.76 -4.11
C GLU A 68 -4.87 3.67 -3.72
N LEU A 69 -3.68 3.11 -3.49
CA LEU A 69 -2.48 3.89 -3.16
C LEU A 69 -2.11 4.88 -4.28
N LYS A 70 -2.25 4.48 -5.55
CA LYS A 70 -2.03 5.39 -6.69
C LYS A 70 -3.05 6.53 -6.72
N ASP A 71 -4.33 6.26 -6.46
CA ASP A 71 -5.36 7.30 -6.40
C ASP A 71 -5.12 8.27 -5.24
N HIS A 72 -4.79 7.74 -4.06
CA HIS A 72 -4.43 8.57 -2.90
C HIS A 72 -3.22 9.45 -3.17
N ASN A 73 -2.16 8.91 -3.78
CA ASN A 73 -0.98 9.69 -4.15
C ASN A 73 -1.34 10.81 -5.14
N LYS A 74 -2.12 10.50 -6.18
CA LYS A 74 -2.60 11.50 -7.15
C LYS A 74 -3.42 12.61 -6.48
N ARG A 75 -4.32 12.27 -5.56
CA ARG A 75 -5.11 13.25 -4.78
C ARG A 75 -4.21 14.13 -3.91
N LEU A 76 -3.20 13.55 -3.27
CA LEU A 76 -2.22 14.30 -2.46
C LEU A 76 -1.41 15.26 -3.33
N GLN A 77 -0.92 14.82 -4.47
CA GLN A 77 -0.22 15.68 -5.43
C GLN A 77 -1.10 16.84 -5.91
N GLN A 78 -2.38 16.60 -6.21
CA GLN A 78 -3.31 17.66 -6.58
C GLN A 78 -3.52 18.68 -5.47
N LYS A 79 -3.60 18.24 -4.21
CA LYS A 79 -3.68 19.14 -3.05
C LYS A 79 -2.41 19.98 -2.90
N ILE A 80 -1.24 19.37 -3.04
CA ILE A 80 0.05 20.07 -2.99
C ILE A 80 0.09 21.15 -4.07
N ASN A 81 -0.19 20.81 -5.33
CA ASN A 81 -0.18 21.77 -6.43
C ASN A 81 -1.14 22.94 -6.20
N ARG A 82 -2.34 22.68 -5.66
CA ARG A 82 -3.32 23.74 -5.31
C ARG A 82 -2.79 24.66 -4.21
N LEU A 83 -2.16 24.09 -3.19
CA LEU A 83 -1.57 24.86 -2.08
C LEU A 83 -0.40 25.71 -2.56
N GLU A 84 0.45 25.17 -3.44
CA GLU A 84 1.55 25.92 -4.06
C GLU A 84 1.06 27.09 -4.90
N GLN A 85 0.02 26.89 -5.72
CA GLN A 85 -0.62 27.97 -6.48
C GLN A 85 -1.22 29.04 -5.56
N ALA A 86 -1.92 28.62 -4.50
CA ALA A 86 -2.50 29.54 -3.54
C ALA A 86 -1.42 30.34 -2.79
N LYS A 87 -0.31 29.69 -2.42
CA LYS A 87 0.85 30.33 -1.80
C LYS A 87 1.46 31.38 -2.74
N ALA A 88 1.73 31.03 -4.00
CA ALA A 88 2.27 31.96 -4.99
C ALA A 88 1.36 33.19 -5.18
N MET A 89 0.04 32.96 -5.28
CA MET A 89 -0.94 34.05 -5.37
C MET A 89 -0.94 34.94 -4.12
N TRP A 90 -0.84 34.34 -2.93
CA TRP A 90 -0.71 35.08 -1.68
C TRP A 90 0.56 35.93 -1.65
N GLU A 91 1.71 35.38 -2.06
CA GLU A 91 2.97 36.12 -2.13
C GLU A 91 2.90 37.30 -3.09
N LEU A 92 2.27 37.13 -4.26
CA LEU A 92 2.07 38.22 -5.23
C LEU A 92 1.16 39.32 -4.67
N ARG A 93 0.02 38.94 -4.06
CA ARG A 93 -0.91 39.89 -3.42
C ARG A 93 -0.25 40.65 -2.28
N TYR A 94 0.53 39.94 -1.45
CA TYR A 94 1.29 40.54 -0.37
C TYR A 94 2.31 41.54 -0.89
N LYS A 95 3.13 41.16 -1.89
CA LYS A 95 4.11 42.05 -2.53
C LYS A 95 3.45 43.28 -3.16
N TRP A 96 2.32 43.11 -3.84
CA TRP A 96 1.57 44.23 -4.44
C TRP A 96 1.01 45.18 -3.39
N LEU A 97 0.39 44.64 -2.33
CA LEU A 97 -0.14 45.41 -1.22
C LEU A 97 1.00 46.16 -0.51
N TRP A 98 2.14 45.50 -0.32
CA TRP A 98 3.33 46.09 0.27
C TRP A 98 3.88 47.24 -0.58
N TRP A 99 4.05 47.04 -1.90
CA TRP A 99 4.44 48.10 -2.85
C TRP A 99 3.47 49.30 -2.81
N ARG A 100 2.17 49.04 -2.73
CA ARG A 100 1.15 50.10 -2.64
C ARG A 100 1.25 50.88 -1.33
N LEU A 101 1.52 50.20 -0.22
CA LEU A 101 1.65 50.79 1.10
C LEU A 101 2.94 51.60 1.26
N GLU A 102 4.04 51.16 0.63
CA GLU A 102 5.31 51.89 0.66
C GLU A 102 5.18 53.29 0.03
N ARG A 103 4.35 53.44 -1.00
CA ARG A 103 3.99 54.74 -1.58
C ARG A 103 3.18 55.65 -0.65
N ILE A 104 2.47 55.10 0.33
CA ILE A 104 1.60 55.86 1.25
C ILE A 104 2.41 56.49 2.40
N ASN A 105 3.68 56.09 2.60
CA ASN A 105 4.65 56.68 3.54
C ASN A 105 4.12 57.06 4.94
N ASP A 106 3.21 56.24 5.48
CA ASP A 106 2.64 56.43 6.81
C ASP A 106 3.55 55.79 7.89
N PRO A 107 4.01 56.54 8.91
CA PRO A 107 4.89 56.03 9.96
C PRO A 107 4.23 55.00 10.89
N ALA A 108 2.93 55.13 11.20
CA ALA A 108 2.23 54.18 12.07
C ALA A 108 2.10 52.80 11.40
N LEU A 109 1.92 52.81 10.09
CA LEU A 109 1.84 51.60 9.27
C LEU A 109 3.17 50.86 9.19
N ARG A 110 4.31 51.58 9.18
CA ARG A 110 5.66 50.97 9.20
C ARG A 110 5.92 50.19 10.49
N GLU A 111 5.45 50.72 11.62
CA GLU A 111 5.61 50.07 12.93
C GLU A 111 4.78 48.79 13.03
N LEU A 112 3.52 48.82 12.58
CA LEU A 112 2.67 47.63 12.51
C LEU A 112 3.25 46.53 11.60
N LEU A 113 3.84 46.91 10.47
CA LEU A 113 4.50 45.96 9.56
C LEU A 113 5.74 45.30 10.20
N GLN A 114 6.54 46.04 10.98
CA GLN A 114 7.65 45.47 11.73
C GLN A 114 7.18 44.48 12.80
N GLN A 115 6.08 44.80 13.49
CA GLN A 115 5.49 43.91 14.49
C GLN A 115 4.97 42.61 13.86
N LEU A 116 4.27 42.71 12.72
CA LEU A 116 3.78 41.55 11.98
C LEU A 116 4.93 40.65 11.48
N LYS A 117 6.03 41.24 10.99
CA LYS A 117 7.22 40.46 10.58
C LYS A 117 7.85 39.68 11.74
N ARG A 118 7.76 40.17 12.98
CA ARG A 118 8.27 39.45 14.17
C ARG A 118 7.38 38.28 14.58
N GLN A 119 6.07 38.38 14.37
CA GLN A 119 5.11 37.34 14.76
C GLN A 119 4.99 36.20 13.75
N LEU A 120 5.56 36.32 12.54
CA LEU A 120 5.40 35.33 11.50
C LEU A 120 6.36 34.12 11.67
N PRO A 121 5.86 32.86 11.60
CA PRO A 121 6.68 31.65 11.61
C PRO A 121 7.73 31.65 10.49
N SER A 122 8.91 31.06 10.74
CA SER A 122 10.03 31.00 9.79
C SER A 122 9.68 30.34 8.45
N GLU A 123 8.73 29.41 8.44
CA GLU A 123 8.24 28.70 7.24
C GLU A 123 7.40 29.56 6.29
N VAL A 124 6.85 30.67 6.81
CA VAL A 124 6.03 31.64 6.06
C VAL A 124 6.83 32.90 5.71
N ARG A 125 8.12 32.96 6.10
CA ARG A 125 8.98 34.06 5.67
C ARG A 125 9.06 34.01 4.15
N VAL A 126 8.38 34.97 3.52
CA VAL A 126 8.54 35.30 2.10
C VAL A 126 10.05 35.39 1.89
N THR A 127 10.64 34.38 1.25
CA THR A 127 12.08 34.39 1.03
C THR A 127 12.38 35.62 0.20
N ASP A 128 13.17 36.53 0.74
CA ASP A 128 13.72 37.71 0.04
C ASP A 128 14.71 37.29 -1.07
N ASN A 129 14.51 36.14 -1.71
CA ASN A 129 15.27 35.68 -2.86
C ASN A 129 14.72 36.38 -4.10
N TYR A 130 15.06 37.66 -4.19
CA TYR A 130 15.10 38.39 -5.44
C TYR A 130 16.18 37.78 -6.34
N ASN A 131 15.74 37.12 -7.41
CA ASN A 131 16.54 37.06 -8.62
C ASN A 131 15.62 37.44 -9.78
N ILE A 132 15.31 38.73 -9.85
CA ILE A 132 14.77 39.35 -11.05
C ILE A 132 16.01 39.75 -11.86
N LYS A 133 16.34 38.96 -12.88
CA LYS A 133 17.21 39.38 -13.98
C LYS A 133 16.42 40.28 -14.93
#